data_AF-A0AAU8LTC8-F1
#
_entry.id   AF-A0AAU8LTC8-F1
#
_cell.length_a   1.000
_cell.length_b   1.000
_cell.length_c   1.000
_cell.angle_alpha   90.00
_cell.angle_beta   90.00
_cell.angle_gamma   90.00
#
_symmetry.space_group_name_H-M   'P 1'
#
loop_
_entity.id
_entity.type
_entity.pdbx_description
1 polymer ?
#
loop_
_entity_poly.entity_id
_entity_poly.type
_entity_poly.pdbx_seq_one_letter_code
_entity_poly.pdbx_strand_id
1 'polypeptide(L)'
;MNAQQIKEKAKALGLNCDVPTKRSLIHAIQITEGNFPCFDTAREYCDQDLCCWRTDCLAPRWYDQAHLEVIKEELERLTKLTIRPALLRDFHL
;
A
#
# COMPACT_ATOMS: atom_id res chain seq x y z
N MET A 1 -1.29 -0.15 -12.17
CA MET A 1 -0.68 -1.05 -13.18
C MET A 1 -0.11 -2.26 -12.45
N ASN A 2 -0.25 -3.49 -12.95
CA ASN A 2 0.20 -4.68 -12.21
C ASN A 2 1.71 -4.92 -12.35
N ALA A 3 2.30 -5.77 -11.50
CA ALA A 3 3.75 -6.02 -11.50
C ALA A 3 4.28 -6.58 -12.85
N GLN A 4 3.48 -7.37 -13.56
CA GLN A 4 3.86 -7.94 -14.85
C GLN A 4 3.97 -6.85 -15.93
N GLN A 5 2.96 -5.98 -16.03
CA GLN A 5 2.95 -4.83 -16.94
C GLN A 5 4.12 -3.87 -16.70
N ILE A 6 4.51 -3.68 -15.44
CA ILE A 6 5.68 -2.86 -15.08
C ILE A 6 6.97 -3.48 -15.61
N LYS A 7 7.15 -4.80 -15.40
CA LYS A 7 8.31 -5.53 -15.92
C LYS A 7 8.35 -5.54 -17.44
N GLU A 8 7.21 -5.68 -18.11
CA GLU A 8 7.13 -5.61 -19.58
C GLU A 8 7.56 -4.24 -20.09
N LYS A 9 7.08 -3.15 -19.46
CA LYS A 9 7.48 -1.78 -19.81
C LYS A 9 8.97 -1.54 -19.56
N ALA A 10 9.52 -2.02 -18.45
CA ALA A 10 10.95 -1.95 -18.16
C ALA A 10 11.79 -2.71 -19.21
N LYS A 11 11.40 -3.94 -19.56
CA LYS A 11 12.07 -4.74 -20.59
C LYS A 11 12.06 -4.07 -21.96
N ALA A 12 10.93 -3.46 -22.35
CA ALA A 12 10.83 -2.73 -23.61
C ALA A 12 11.79 -1.52 -23.67
N LEU A 13 12.20 -0.99 -22.51
CA LEU A 13 13.17 0.10 -22.38
C LEU A 13 14.61 -0.39 -22.15
N GLY A 14 14.86 -1.71 -22.19
CA GLY A 14 16.19 -2.29 -21.95
C GLY A 14 16.66 -2.25 -20.50
N LEU A 15 15.74 -2.06 -19.54
CA LEU A 15 16.06 -1.98 -18.11
C LEU A 15 16.14 -3.36 -17.45
N ASN A 16 17.06 -3.48 -16.48
CA ASN A 16 17.12 -4.64 -15.61
C ASN A 16 15.90 -4.65 -14.66
N CYS A 17 15.18 -5.76 -14.62
CA CYS A 17 14.00 -5.97 -13.79
C CYS A 17 14.32 -6.53 -12.39
N ASP A 18 15.59 -6.87 -12.10
CA ASP A 18 16.05 -7.43 -10.83
C ASP A 18 16.24 -6.35 -9.75
N VAL A 19 15.30 -5.41 -9.69
CA VAL A 19 15.27 -4.38 -8.65
C VAL A 19 14.32 -4.80 -7.52
N PRO A 20 14.65 -4.47 -6.26
CA PRO A 20 13.99 -5.07 -5.10
C PRO A 20 12.57 -4.55 -4.88
N THR A 21 12.22 -3.38 -5.43
CA THR A 21 10.91 -2.76 -5.16
C THR A 21 10.24 -2.25 -6.41
N LYS A 22 8.90 -2.25 -6.39
CA LYS A 22 8.05 -1.61 -7.39
C LYS A 22 8.43 -0.13 -7.59
N ARG A 23 8.67 0.60 -6.49
CA ARG A 23 9.06 2.01 -6.52
C ARG A 23 10.35 2.22 -7.32
N SER A 24 11.39 1.45 -7.01
CA SER A 24 12.68 1.53 -7.70
C SER A 24 12.56 1.22 -9.19
N LEU A 25 11.76 0.22 -9.58
CA LEU A 25 11.56 -0.12 -10.99
C LEU A 25 10.84 1.01 -11.74
N ILE A 26 9.80 1.57 -11.14
CA ILE A 26 9.05 2.68 -11.75
C ILE A 26 9.93 3.93 -11.86
N HIS A 27 10.75 4.23 -10.84
CA HIS A 27 11.71 5.34 -10.91
C HIS A 27 12.71 5.15 -12.05
N ALA A 28 13.24 3.95 -12.25
CA ALA A 28 14.12 3.66 -13.38
C ALA A 28 13.41 3.89 -14.72
N ILE A 29 12.16 3.42 -14.87
CA ILE A 29 11.35 3.66 -16.07
C ILE A 29 11.15 5.17 -16.29
N GLN A 30 10.75 5.92 -15.26
CA GLN A 30 10.53 7.37 -15.36
C GLN A 30 11.78 8.09 -15.83
N ILE A 31 12.96 7.75 -15.27
CA ILE A 31 14.25 8.34 -15.67
C ILE A 31 14.56 8.01 -17.13
N THR A 32 14.38 6.76 -17.57
CA THR A 32 14.64 6.35 -18.96
C THR A 32 13.68 7.01 -19.96
N GLU A 33 12.45 7.32 -19.53
CA GLU A 33 11.48 8.09 -20.33
C GLU A 33 11.77 9.61 -20.32
N GLY A 34 12.79 10.08 -19.60
CA GLY A 34 13.12 11.50 -19.46
C GLY A 34 12.28 12.26 -18.43
N ASN A 35 11.54 11.55 -17.58
CA ASN A 35 10.70 12.11 -16.54
C ASN A 35 11.41 12.17 -15.17
N PHE A 36 10.91 13.03 -14.30
CA PHE A 36 11.30 13.02 -12.89
C PHE A 36 10.84 11.71 -12.20
N PRO A 37 11.66 11.07 -11.35
CA PRO A 37 11.30 9.86 -10.62
C PRO A 37 10.34 10.17 -9.45
N CYS A 38 9.12 10.61 -9.79
CA CYS A 38 8.14 11.14 -8.83
C CYS A 38 7.13 10.10 -8.33
N PHE A 39 7.24 8.83 -8.75
CA PHE A 39 6.31 7.81 -8.27
C PHE A 39 6.37 7.71 -6.73
N ASP A 40 5.19 7.78 -6.10
CA ASP A 40 5.01 7.67 -4.63
C ASP A 40 5.69 8.79 -3.82
N THR A 41 5.85 9.98 -4.42
CA THR A 41 6.32 11.20 -3.71
C THR A 41 5.19 12.17 -3.40
N ALA A 42 4.13 12.19 -4.23
CA ALA A 42 2.93 12.99 -3.99
C ALA A 42 2.12 12.39 -2.82
N ARG A 43 1.70 13.24 -1.87
CA ARG A 43 0.94 12.79 -0.69
C ARG A 43 -0.57 12.79 -0.91
N GLU A 44 -1.10 13.85 -1.51
CA GLU A 44 -2.55 14.08 -1.62
C GLU A 44 -2.98 14.42 -3.05
N TYR A 45 -2.14 15.13 -3.80
CA TYR A 45 -2.48 15.61 -5.14
C TYR A 45 -1.29 15.55 -6.09
N CYS A 46 -1.60 15.28 -7.36
CA CYS A 46 -0.70 15.37 -8.50
C CYS A 46 -1.52 15.93 -9.67
N ASP A 47 -0.97 16.89 -10.41
CA ASP A 47 -1.60 17.55 -11.56
C ASP A 47 -1.43 16.78 -12.87
N GLN A 48 -0.64 15.72 -12.89
CA GLN A 48 -0.44 14.85 -14.06
C GLN A 48 -1.60 13.84 -14.20
N ASP A 49 -2.75 14.30 -14.69
CA ASP A 49 -3.97 13.48 -14.82
C ASP A 49 -3.82 12.31 -15.80
N LEU A 50 -2.95 12.46 -16.82
CA LEU A 50 -2.67 11.42 -17.82
C LEU A 50 -1.50 10.49 -17.44
N CYS A 51 -0.95 10.63 -16.23
CA CYS A 51 0.13 9.77 -15.77
C CYS A 51 -0.35 8.32 -15.66
N CYS A 52 0.28 7.40 -16.39
CA CYS A 52 -0.08 5.98 -16.36
C CYS A 52 0.14 5.32 -14.97
N TRP A 53 0.93 5.96 -14.10
CA TRP A 53 1.19 5.54 -12.74
C TRP A 53 0.17 6.07 -11.72
N ARG A 54 -0.67 7.04 -12.10
CA ARG A 54 -1.50 7.85 -11.18
C ARG A 54 -2.30 7.04 -10.18
N THR A 55 -3.03 6.02 -10.66
CA THR A 55 -3.89 5.18 -9.81
C THR A 55 -3.13 4.48 -8.70
N ASP A 56 -1.92 4.01 -8.99
CA ASP A 56 -1.04 3.38 -7.99
C ASP A 56 -0.30 4.43 -7.14
N CYS A 57 0.11 5.53 -7.76
CA CYS A 57 0.88 6.59 -7.13
C CYS A 57 0.08 7.32 -6.05
N LEU A 58 -1.23 7.49 -6.25
CA LEU A 58 -2.16 8.13 -5.32
C LEU A 58 -3.03 7.11 -4.58
N ALA A 59 -2.69 5.82 -4.65
CA ALA A 59 -3.43 4.80 -3.93
C ALA A 59 -3.38 5.13 -2.43
N PRO A 60 -4.53 5.23 -1.76
CA PRO A 60 -4.55 5.71 -0.40
C PRO A 60 -3.84 4.68 0.50
N ARG A 61 -2.90 5.16 1.32
CA ARG A 61 -2.04 4.33 2.19
C ARG A 61 -2.71 3.97 3.52
N TRP A 62 -4.05 3.91 3.55
CA TRP A 62 -4.85 3.70 4.76
C TRP A 62 -4.53 2.38 5.48
N TYR A 63 -3.82 1.47 4.82
CA TYR A 63 -3.31 0.24 5.39
C TYR A 63 -1.91 -0.09 4.84
N ASP A 64 -0.86 0.48 5.45
CA ASP A 64 0.38 -0.29 5.47
C ASP A 64 0.22 -1.49 6.41
N GLN A 65 0.99 -2.55 6.18
CA GLN A 65 0.86 -3.79 6.97
C GLN A 65 1.03 -3.51 8.47
N ALA A 66 1.89 -2.56 8.84
CA ALA A 66 2.11 -2.19 10.24
C ALA A 66 0.86 -1.57 10.87
N HIS A 67 0.17 -0.68 10.17
CA HIS A 67 -1.07 -0.06 10.63
C HIS A 67 -2.23 -1.06 10.68
N LEU A 68 -2.28 -2.02 9.74
CA LEU A 68 -3.23 -3.13 9.80
C LEU A 68 -3.04 -4.02 11.02
N GLU A 69 -1.79 -4.35 11.38
CA GLU A 69 -1.53 -5.15 12.58
C GLU A 69 -1.95 -4.40 13.85
N VAL A 70 -1.70 -3.08 13.95
CA VAL A 70 -2.18 -2.26 15.08
C VAL A 70 -3.70 -2.27 15.18
N ILE A 71 -4.41 -2.11 14.05
CA ILE A 71 -5.88 -2.14 14.02
C ILE A 71 -6.40 -3.52 14.40
N LYS A 72 -5.78 -4.61 13.94
CA LYS A 72 -6.14 -5.97 14.34
C LYS A 72 -5.92 -6.22 15.83
N GLU A 73 -4.79 -5.79 16.38
CA GLU A 73 -4.50 -5.91 17.81
C GLU A 73 -5.53 -5.18 18.66
N GLU A 74 -5.90 -3.95 18.28
CA GLU A 74 -6.94 -3.19 18.99
C GLU A 74 -8.33 -3.84 18.82
N LEU A 75 -8.68 -4.33 17.63
CA LEU A 75 -9.93 -5.08 17.41
C LEU A 75 -9.98 -6.35 18.29
N GLU A 76 -8.89 -7.11 18.38
CA GLU A 76 -8.80 -8.26 19.27
C GLU A 76 -8.94 -7.86 20.74
N ARG A 77 -8.27 -6.77 21.15
CA ARG A 77 -8.37 -6.24 22.51
C ARG A 77 -9.81 -5.86 22.86
N LEU A 78 -10.47 -5.12 21.98
CA LEU A 78 -11.85 -4.70 22.15
C LEU A 78 -12.83 -5.88 22.16
N THR A 79 -12.58 -6.90 21.32
CA THR A 79 -13.36 -8.13 21.30
C THR A 79 -13.23 -8.89 22.63
N LYS A 80 -12.02 -8.99 23.18
CA LYS A 80 -11.77 -9.62 24.50
C LYS A 80 -12.42 -8.83 25.65
N LEU A 81 -12.55 -7.50 25.53
CA LEU A 81 -13.22 -6.64 26.52
C LEU A 81 -14.75 -6.70 26.45
N THR A 82 -15.31 -6.90 25.25
CA THR A 82 -16.76 -7.04 25.04
C THR A 82 -17.27 -8.45 25.33
N ILE A 83 -16.44 -9.48 25.17
CA ILE A 83 -16.68 -10.84 25.68
C ILE A 83 -16.15 -10.98 27.12
N ARG A 84 -16.54 -10.04 27.99
CA ARG A 84 -16.47 -10.26 29.44
C ARG A 84 -17.76 -11.01 29.80
N PRO A 85 -17.70 -12.21 30.42
CA PRO A 85 -18.92 -12.96 30.69
C PRO A 85 -19.86 -12.05 31.47
N ALA A 86 -21.09 -11.93 30.97
CA ALA A 86 -22.19 -11.40 31.74
C ALA A 86 -22.07 -11.92 33.16
N LEU A 87 -22.03 -10.98 34.10
CA LEU A 87 -21.86 -11.21 35.53
C LEU A 87 -22.52 -12.53 35.96
N LEU A 88 -21.67 -13.51 36.30
CA LEU A 88 -21.92 -14.43 37.40
C LEU A 88 -22.41 -13.59 38.58
N ARG A 89 -23.72 -13.51 38.77
CA ARG A 89 -24.36 -13.20 40.04
C ARG A 89 -25.52 -14.18 40.19
N ASP A 90 -25.17 -15.31 40.78
CA ASP A 90 -25.88 -15.93 41.89
C ASP A 90 -27.40 -15.92 41.83
N PHE A 91 -27.96 -16.92 41.14
CA PHE A 91 -29.24 -17.50 41.54
C PHE A 91 -28.96 -18.83 42.25
N HIS A 92 -28.63 -18.71 43.53
CA HIS A 92 -28.87 -19.75 44.54
C HIS A 92 -29.85 -19.15 45.55
N LEU A 93 -31.14 -19.41 45.32
CA LEU A 93 -32.19 -19.52 46.33
C LEU A 93 -33.10 -20.68 45.91
#